data_AF-A0A0G0MG10-F1
#
_entry.id   AF-A0A0G0MG10-F1
#
_cell.length_a   1.000
_cell.length_b   1.000
_cell.length_c   1.000
_cell.angle_alpha   90.00
_cell.angle_beta   90.00
_cell.angle_gamma   90.00
#
_symmetry.space_group_name_H-M   'P 1'
#
loop_
_entity.id
_entity.type
_entity.pdbx_description
1 polymer ?
#
loop_
_entity_poly.entity_id
_entity_poly.type
_entity_poly.pdbx_seq_one_letter_code
_entity_poly.pdbx_strand_id
1 'polypeptide(L)'
;MPKNFLLTILLGLSLVLASPLAALGADVIFSEDVNVSVGGYTLVIESASRADTIVVSDSTISVTLADNSWFKLKSSDRRYLTNSLVNTSCETSQSSVTFSGMLSQTVVITPSASICPTVNPSGGGSSSSSSSSSTSDSSATTSVSMPTTTNGQVTATAAGGGKTTLATASNTSVEVTVPVGAVSADTIITISAVAATDAPALTSGYLASGNQFFSLTATAGSANVTSFSKAITVVFSYTAASISGISEDSLKVYRWTGSVWQALGSVVDKTNRKITATTSNFSYFSLLGTAASSSTTGTTWNKWNNINHSFNSFASVNN
;
A
#
# COMPACT_ATOMS: atom_id res chain seq x y z
N MET A 1 -24.58 18.75 21.05
CA MET A 1 -23.40 19.47 21.59
C MET A 1 -22.60 18.47 22.43
N PRO A 2 -21.55 17.83 21.91
CA PRO A 2 -20.73 16.96 22.73
C PRO A 2 -19.72 17.80 23.52
N LYS A 3 -19.61 17.51 24.81
CA LYS A 3 -18.70 18.16 25.76
C LYS A 3 -17.30 17.57 25.57
N ASN A 4 -16.34 18.41 25.21
CA ASN A 4 -14.92 18.07 25.22
C ASN A 4 -14.47 17.90 26.67
N PHE A 5 -14.16 16.67 27.07
CA PHE A 5 -13.55 16.38 28.37
C PHE A 5 -12.03 16.45 28.18
N LEU A 6 -11.44 17.54 28.68
CA LEU A 6 -10.01 17.83 28.60
C LEU A 6 -9.35 17.20 29.84
N LEU A 7 -8.73 16.03 29.68
CA LEU A 7 -8.05 15.31 30.75
C LEU A 7 -6.55 15.65 30.72
N THR A 8 -6.16 16.65 31.51
CA THR A 8 -4.75 17.01 31.73
C THR A 8 -4.13 16.00 32.70
N ILE A 9 -3.35 15.05 32.20
CA ILE A 9 -2.60 14.10 33.04
C ILE A 9 -1.27 14.74 33.43
N LEU A 10 -1.19 15.23 34.68
CA LEU A 10 0.07 15.61 35.31
C LEU A 10 0.86 14.35 35.67
N LEU A 11 2.12 14.30 35.22
CA LEU A 11 3.05 13.21 35.41
C LEU A 11 3.39 13.01 36.90
N GLY A 12 3.21 11.78 37.40
CA GLY A 12 3.85 11.33 38.64
C GLY A 12 3.03 10.34 39.46
N LEU A 13 2.84 9.10 39.00
CA LEU A 13 2.57 7.98 39.92
C LEU A 13 2.74 6.61 39.26
N SER A 14 3.52 5.75 39.93
CA SER A 14 3.53 4.30 39.69
C SER A 14 2.14 3.74 39.95
N LEU A 15 1.49 3.16 38.92
CA LEU A 15 0.15 2.60 39.03
C LEU A 15 0.13 1.17 38.49
N VAL A 16 0.29 0.22 39.41
CA VAL A 16 -0.11 -1.18 39.23
C VAL A 16 -1.63 -1.23 39.42
N LEU A 17 -2.38 -1.50 38.35
CA LEU A 17 -3.80 -1.87 38.43
C LEU A 17 -4.06 -3.09 37.56
N ALA A 18 -4.15 -4.23 38.22
CA ALA A 18 -4.81 -5.42 37.71
C ALA A 18 -6.31 -5.32 38.06
N SER A 19 -7.16 -5.08 37.06
CA SER A 19 -8.55 -5.59 37.01
C SER A 19 -9.17 -5.30 35.63
N PRO A 20 -9.97 -6.22 35.06
CA PRO A 20 -10.64 -6.01 33.78
C PRO A 20 -11.97 -5.29 34.00
N LEU A 21 -11.95 -3.96 33.94
CA LEU A 21 -13.15 -3.19 33.61
C LEU A 21 -13.14 -2.99 32.10
N ALA A 22 -14.21 -3.44 31.43
CA ALA A 22 -14.46 -3.11 30.03
C ALA A 22 -14.69 -1.60 29.92
N ALA A 23 -13.60 -0.85 29.78
CA ALA A 23 -13.63 0.54 29.38
C ALA A 23 -14.05 0.57 27.90
N LEU A 24 -15.09 1.35 27.58
CA LEU A 24 -15.31 1.81 26.22
C LEU A 24 -14.04 2.57 25.83
N GLY A 25 -13.27 2.03 24.87
CA GLY A 25 -11.98 2.58 24.46
C GLY A 25 -12.13 4.05 24.09
N ALA A 26 -11.58 4.92 24.92
CA ALA A 26 -11.44 6.32 24.59
C ALA A 26 -10.14 6.46 23.80
N ASP A 27 -10.23 7.00 22.58
CA ASP A 27 -9.04 7.29 21.76
C ASP A 27 -8.00 8.06 22.60
N VAL A 28 -6.78 7.52 22.64
CA VAL A 28 -5.62 8.18 23.20
C VAL A 28 -5.10 9.18 22.17
N ILE A 29 -5.24 10.47 22.47
CA ILE A 29 -4.77 11.57 21.63
C ILE A 29 -3.65 12.30 22.36
N PHE A 30 -2.50 12.46 21.70
CA PHE A 30 -1.37 13.21 22.21
C PHE A 30 -1.51 14.68 21.79
N SER A 31 -1.70 15.61 22.73
CA SER A 31 -1.79 17.04 22.41
C SER A 31 -0.43 17.73 22.27
N GLU A 32 0.63 17.10 22.75
CA GLU A 32 2.01 17.56 22.73
C GLU A 32 2.95 16.36 22.55
N ASP A 33 4.24 16.63 22.30
CA ASP A 33 5.24 15.57 22.16
C ASP A 33 5.49 14.92 23.53
N VAL A 34 5.41 13.59 23.60
CA VAL A 34 5.56 12.83 24.85
C VAL A 34 6.78 11.93 24.81
N ASN A 35 7.66 12.07 25.80
CA ASN A 35 8.83 11.23 25.96
C ASN A 35 8.45 9.92 26.68
N VAL A 36 8.83 8.79 26.09
CA VAL A 36 8.65 7.44 26.66
C VAL A 36 9.98 6.71 26.72
N SER A 37 10.21 5.94 27.79
CA SER A 37 11.43 5.15 27.94
C SER A 37 11.16 3.68 27.59
N VAL A 38 11.89 3.15 26.62
CA VAL A 38 11.74 1.77 26.13
C VAL A 38 13.12 1.18 25.84
N GLY A 39 13.45 0.04 26.45
CA GLY A 39 14.73 -0.64 26.27
C GLY A 39 15.92 0.16 26.79
N GLY A 40 15.69 1.11 27.70
CA GLY A 40 16.70 2.08 28.16
C GLY A 40 16.91 3.27 27.20
N TYR A 41 16.08 3.41 26.16
CA TYR A 41 16.14 4.53 25.22
C TYR A 41 14.94 5.47 25.41
N THR A 42 15.18 6.77 25.28
CA THR A 42 14.11 7.76 25.23
C THR A 42 13.60 7.92 23.80
N LEU A 43 12.32 7.60 23.59
CA LEU A 43 11.60 7.79 22.33
C LEU A 43 10.58 8.91 22.51
N VAL A 44 10.20 9.56 21.40
CA VAL A 44 9.25 10.67 21.40
C VAL A 44 8.02 10.27 20.60
N ILE A 45 6.86 10.25 21.23
CA ILE A 45 5.57 10.18 20.55
C ILE A 45 5.25 11.59 20.07
N GLU A 46 5.06 11.78 18.76
CA GLU A 46 4.77 13.10 18.19
C GLU A 46 3.36 13.55 18.58
N SER A 47 3.22 14.83 18.89
CA SER A 47 1.94 15.52 19.03
C SER A 47 1.00 15.23 17.86
N ALA A 48 -0.29 15.25 18.17
CA ALA A 48 -1.42 14.85 17.33
C ALA A 48 -1.48 13.36 16.94
N SER A 49 -0.57 12.50 17.42
CA SER A 49 -0.71 11.04 17.33
C SER A 49 -2.00 10.57 18.01
N ARG A 50 -2.62 9.53 17.45
CA ARG A 50 -3.87 8.90 17.87
C ARG A 50 -3.72 7.39 17.89
N ALA A 51 -4.09 6.78 19.00
CA ALA A 51 -4.13 5.33 19.17
C ALA A 51 -5.33 4.95 20.04
N ASP A 52 -5.87 3.76 19.84
CA ASP A 52 -6.91 3.21 20.73
C ASP A 52 -6.28 2.77 22.06
N THR A 53 -5.17 2.04 21.99
CA THR A 53 -4.41 1.63 23.18
C THR A 53 -2.92 1.73 22.96
N ILE A 54 -2.18 2.12 24.00
CA ILE A 54 -0.73 2.11 24.02
C ILE A 54 -0.27 1.41 25.28
N VAL A 55 0.56 0.40 25.10
CA VAL A 55 1.19 -0.35 26.18
C VAL A 55 2.70 -0.20 26.04
N VAL A 56 3.31 0.48 27.00
CA VAL A 56 4.76 0.64 27.08
C VAL A 56 5.27 -0.44 28.04
N SER A 57 6.14 -1.31 27.53
CA SER A 57 6.88 -2.30 28.31
C SER A 57 8.34 -1.88 28.44
N ASP A 58 9.10 -2.62 29.25
CA ASP A 58 10.54 -2.38 29.44
C ASP A 58 11.36 -2.45 28.14
N SER A 59 10.90 -3.18 27.12
CA SER A 59 11.66 -3.42 25.87
C SER A 59 10.89 -3.11 24.58
N THR A 60 9.57 -2.90 24.66
CA THR A 60 8.72 -2.66 23.48
C THR A 60 7.62 -1.65 23.78
N ILE A 61 7.09 -1.04 22.72
CA ILE A 61 5.85 -0.29 22.77
C ILE A 61 4.86 -0.97 21.82
N SER A 62 3.70 -1.35 22.36
CA SER A 62 2.59 -1.92 21.59
C SER A 62 1.51 -0.86 21.42
N VAL A 63 1.11 -0.61 20.18
CA VAL A 63 0.15 0.43 19.82
C VAL A 63 -0.97 -0.21 19.02
N THR A 64 -2.20 -0.11 19.51
CA THR A 64 -3.39 -0.47 18.74
C THR A 64 -3.96 0.79 18.12
N LEU A 65 -4.07 0.80 16.80
CA LEU A 65 -4.63 1.90 16.02
C LEU A 65 -6.07 1.55 15.67
N ALA A 66 -7.00 2.49 15.87
CA ALA A 66 -8.33 2.42 15.33
C ALA A 66 -8.35 2.83 13.85
N ASP A 67 -9.48 2.59 13.18
CA ASP A 67 -9.73 3.04 11.81
C ASP A 67 -9.57 4.57 11.72
N ASN A 68 -8.95 5.06 10.65
CA ASN A 68 -8.57 6.46 10.42
C ASN A 68 -7.70 7.13 11.51
N SER A 69 -6.95 6.37 12.31
CA SER A 69 -5.98 6.91 13.27
C SER A 69 -4.57 6.97 12.68
N TRP A 70 -3.68 7.80 13.24
CA TRP A 70 -2.27 7.81 12.86
C TRP A 70 -1.39 7.98 14.10
N PHE A 71 -0.23 7.34 14.10
CA PHE A 71 0.69 7.38 15.24
C PHE A 71 2.12 7.50 14.74
N LYS A 72 2.89 8.40 15.33
CA LYS A 72 4.30 8.57 14.99
C LYS A 72 5.19 8.49 16.22
N LEU A 73 6.26 7.72 16.08
CA LEU A 73 7.28 7.53 17.10
C LEU A 73 8.64 7.92 16.52
N LYS A 74 9.42 8.69 17.29
CA LYS A 74 10.76 9.14 16.93
C LYS A 74 11.79 8.66 17.94
N SER A 75 13.04 8.51 17.48
CA SER A 75 14.22 8.37 18.32
C SER A 75 15.23 9.45 17.96
N SER A 76 15.53 10.34 18.90
CA SER A 76 16.57 11.37 18.75
C SER A 76 17.97 10.77 18.69
N ASP A 77 18.17 9.58 19.26
CA ASP A 77 19.43 8.83 19.19
C ASP A 77 19.56 8.00 17.90
N ARG A 78 18.63 8.18 16.95
CA ARG A 78 18.60 7.47 15.66
C ARG A 78 18.50 5.95 15.83
N ARG A 79 17.88 5.43 16.90
CA ARG A 79 17.73 3.97 17.10
C ARG A 79 16.89 3.36 15.99
N TYR A 80 17.28 2.20 15.49
CA TYR A 80 16.48 1.51 14.48
C TYR A 80 15.19 0.96 15.14
N LEU A 81 14.01 1.31 14.62
CA LEU A 81 12.71 1.01 15.24
C LEU A 81 12.06 -0.16 14.52
N THR A 82 12.43 -1.38 14.91
CA THR A 82 11.91 -2.60 14.29
C THR A 82 10.43 -2.78 14.57
N ASN A 83 9.67 -3.11 13.52
CA ASN A 83 8.23 -3.40 13.59
C ASN A 83 7.82 -4.23 12.35
N SER A 84 6.59 -4.72 12.32
CA SER A 84 6.09 -5.63 11.27
C SER A 84 5.40 -4.95 10.08
N LEU A 85 5.24 -3.61 10.09
CA LEU A 85 4.34 -2.93 9.16
C LEU A 85 5.01 -1.90 8.26
N VAL A 86 5.90 -1.10 8.82
CA VAL A 86 6.56 0.01 8.13
C VAL A 86 8.06 -0.05 8.34
N ASN A 87 8.81 0.42 7.36
CA ASN A 87 10.25 0.57 7.53
C ASN A 87 10.55 1.77 8.44
N THR A 88 11.62 1.68 9.23
CA THR A 88 12.13 2.84 9.97
C THR A 88 12.69 3.86 8.98
N SER A 89 12.19 5.09 9.04
CA SER A 89 12.77 6.23 8.33
C SER A 89 14.00 6.71 9.09
N CYS A 90 15.15 6.67 8.45
CA CYS A 90 16.43 7.04 9.04
C CYS A 90 16.87 8.42 8.51
N GLU A 91 16.83 9.44 9.36
CA GLU A 91 17.29 10.80 9.05
C GLU A 91 18.72 11.02 9.60
N THR A 92 19.25 12.22 9.39
CA THR A 92 20.60 12.62 9.82
C THR A 92 20.71 12.80 11.33
N SER A 93 19.65 13.28 11.98
CA SER A 93 19.61 13.58 13.42
C SER A 93 18.59 12.76 14.22
N GLN A 94 17.71 12.01 13.56
CA GLN A 94 16.69 11.19 14.21
C GLN A 94 16.33 9.97 13.36
N SER A 95 15.60 9.04 13.95
CA SER A 95 14.87 8.00 13.22
C SER A 95 13.38 8.06 13.59
N SER A 96 12.49 7.67 12.69
CA SER A 96 11.06 7.69 12.95
C SER A 96 10.30 6.56 12.27
N VAL A 97 9.15 6.22 12.82
CA VAL A 97 8.13 5.35 12.21
C VAL A 97 6.79 6.06 12.30
N THR A 98 6.03 6.01 11.21
CA THR A 98 4.68 6.57 11.15
C THR A 98 3.72 5.47 10.72
N PHE A 99 2.66 5.27 11.48
CA PHE A 99 1.61 4.30 11.21
C PHE A 99 0.31 5.04 10.94
N SER A 100 -0.50 4.50 10.02
CA SER A 100 -1.84 4.96 9.73
C SER A 100 -2.79 3.76 9.82
N GLY A 101 -3.70 3.75 10.78
CA GLY A 101 -4.73 2.74 10.89
C GLY A 101 -5.81 3.02 9.86
N MET A 102 -5.85 2.28 8.75
CA MET A 102 -7.06 2.22 7.90
C MET A 102 -8.02 1.12 8.38
N LEU A 103 -7.53 0.18 9.18
CA LEU A 103 -8.27 -0.86 9.86
C LEU A 103 -7.67 -1.05 11.26
N SER A 104 -8.48 -1.50 12.21
CA SER A 104 -8.06 -1.72 13.58
C SER A 104 -6.94 -2.76 13.67
N GLN A 105 -5.75 -2.35 14.12
CA GLN A 105 -4.56 -3.20 14.14
C GLN A 105 -3.60 -2.87 15.28
N THR A 106 -2.96 -3.89 15.83
CA THR A 106 -1.93 -3.75 16.87
C THR A 106 -0.54 -3.89 16.28
N VAL A 107 0.34 -2.96 16.62
CA VAL A 107 1.73 -2.89 16.17
C VAL A 107 2.65 -2.97 17.37
N VAL A 108 3.65 -3.85 17.32
CA VAL A 108 4.71 -3.91 18.32
C VAL A 108 5.97 -3.27 17.74
N ILE A 109 6.52 -2.30 18.44
CA ILE A 109 7.72 -1.56 18.05
C ILE A 109 8.81 -1.86 19.07
N THR A 110 9.95 -2.32 18.59
CA THR A 110 11.12 -2.64 19.40
C THR A 110 12.28 -1.75 18.97
N PRO A 111 12.77 -0.82 19.82
CA PRO A 111 13.98 -0.08 19.54
C PRO A 111 15.19 -1.03 19.58
N SER A 112 15.98 -1.01 18.52
CA SER A 112 17.22 -1.77 18.43
C SER A 112 18.38 -1.03 19.06
N ALA A 113 19.36 -1.79 19.57
CA ALA A 113 20.66 -1.23 19.96
C ALA A 113 21.42 -0.65 18.76
N SER A 114 21.14 -1.11 17.54
CA SER A 114 21.71 -0.55 16.32
C SER A 114 21.14 0.83 16.03
N ILE A 115 22.03 1.79 15.76
CA ILE A 115 21.65 3.09 15.20
C ILE A 115 21.40 2.94 13.70
N CYS A 116 20.47 3.73 13.17
CA CYS A 116 20.24 3.88 11.75
C CYS A 116 21.56 4.15 11.02
N PRO A 117 21.85 3.43 9.91
CA PRO A 117 23.10 3.61 9.19
C PRO A 117 23.25 5.08 8.80
N THR A 118 24.40 5.67 9.11
CA THR A 118 24.79 6.93 8.48
C THR A 118 25.17 6.58 7.06
N VAL A 119 24.51 7.19 6.08
CA VAL A 119 24.97 7.15 4.68
C VAL A 119 26.28 7.92 4.60
N ASN A 120 27.40 7.28 4.93
CA ASN A 120 28.72 7.86 4.80
C ASN A 120 29.34 7.38 3.47
N PRO A 121 29.62 8.28 2.51
CA PRO A 121 30.30 7.91 1.28
C PRO A 121 31.75 7.49 1.60
N SER A 122 32.15 6.35 1.03
CA SER A 122 33.44 5.71 1.28
C SER A 122 34.61 6.62 0.89
N GLY A 123 35.52 6.88 1.85
CA GLY A 123 36.77 7.60 1.64
C GLY A 123 37.89 6.66 1.19
N GLY A 124 38.48 6.96 0.03
CA GLY A 124 39.78 6.43 -0.41
C GLY A 124 40.83 7.55 -0.32
N GLY A 125 41.90 7.31 0.43
CA GLY A 125 42.99 8.27 0.60
C GLY A 125 44.01 8.26 -0.54
N SER A 126 44.67 9.40 -0.75
CA SER A 126 46.12 9.52 -1.03
C SER A 126 46.54 10.99 -1.05
N SER A 127 47.74 11.23 -0.53
CA SER A 127 48.45 12.51 -0.33
C SER A 127 48.92 13.19 -1.62
N SER A 128 48.83 14.52 -1.70
CA SER A 128 49.97 15.44 -1.91
C SER A 128 49.52 16.89 -2.17
N SER A 129 50.38 17.81 -1.74
CA SER A 129 50.32 19.27 -1.75
C SER A 129 50.11 19.94 -3.11
N SER A 130 49.29 20.99 -3.19
CA SER A 130 49.70 22.37 -3.53
C SER A 130 48.50 23.28 -3.81
N SER A 131 48.71 24.55 -3.47
CA SER A 131 47.78 25.66 -3.37
C SER A 131 47.34 26.21 -4.73
N SER A 132 46.04 26.40 -4.94
CA SER A 132 45.50 27.53 -5.72
C SER A 132 43.97 27.53 -5.71
N SER A 133 43.44 28.62 -5.17
CA SER A 133 42.04 29.02 -5.06
C SER A 133 41.45 29.46 -6.40
N SER A 134 40.38 28.79 -6.84
CA SER A 134 39.34 29.40 -7.68
C SER A 134 38.12 28.48 -7.71
N THR A 135 37.00 29.06 -7.31
CA THR A 135 35.66 28.52 -7.06
C THR A 135 35.03 27.87 -8.28
N SER A 136 34.82 26.56 -8.23
CA SER A 136 33.91 25.83 -9.10
C SER A 136 32.80 25.25 -8.25
N ASP A 137 31.61 25.79 -8.43
CA ASP A 137 30.35 25.42 -7.78
C ASP A 137 29.98 23.97 -8.16
N SER A 138 30.57 23.02 -7.44
CA SER A 138 30.17 21.61 -7.47
C SER A 138 28.92 21.48 -6.63
N SER A 139 27.79 21.79 -7.26
CA SER A 139 26.45 21.51 -6.78
C SER A 139 26.37 20.03 -6.39
N ALA A 140 26.50 19.77 -5.09
CA ALA A 140 26.36 18.46 -4.51
C ALA A 140 24.94 17.95 -4.83
N THR A 141 24.83 17.03 -5.79
CA THR A 141 23.58 16.33 -6.08
C THR A 141 23.30 15.40 -4.91
N THR A 142 22.52 15.90 -3.94
CA THR A 142 21.90 15.08 -2.90
C THR A 142 20.99 14.07 -3.60
N SER A 143 21.35 12.79 -3.56
CA SER A 143 20.50 11.72 -4.06
C SER A 143 19.29 11.59 -3.13
N VAL A 144 18.17 12.22 -3.49
CA VAL A 144 16.92 12.11 -2.75
C VAL A 144 16.40 10.69 -2.90
N SER A 145 16.20 9.98 -1.79
CA SER A 145 15.58 8.66 -1.79
C SER A 145 14.09 8.80 -2.09
N MET A 146 13.56 7.91 -2.92
CA MET A 146 12.12 7.85 -3.22
C MET A 146 11.37 7.37 -1.97
N PRO A 147 10.41 8.14 -1.44
CA PRO A 147 9.60 7.70 -0.31
C PRO A 147 8.76 6.49 -0.72
N THR A 148 8.72 5.46 0.14
CA THR A 148 8.01 4.20 -0.14
C THR A 148 7.14 3.77 1.04
N THR A 149 5.89 3.37 0.78
CA THR A 149 4.98 2.82 1.80
C THR A 149 4.20 1.61 1.28
N THR A 150 3.56 0.87 2.19
CA THR A 150 2.78 -0.36 1.92
C THR A 150 1.34 -0.28 2.47
N ASN A 151 0.92 0.92 2.88
CA ASN A 151 -0.39 1.23 3.44
C ASN A 151 -1.30 1.96 2.42
N GLY A 152 -0.93 2.01 1.14
CA GLY A 152 -1.69 2.75 0.13
C GLY A 152 -1.57 4.27 0.20
N GLN A 153 -0.78 4.87 1.10
CA GLN A 153 -0.57 6.32 1.14
C GLN A 153 0.90 6.73 1.19
N VAL A 154 1.33 7.66 0.33
CA VAL A 154 2.71 8.21 0.35
C VAL A 154 2.71 9.69 0.02
N THR A 155 3.61 10.45 0.64
CA THR A 155 3.91 11.82 0.19
C THR A 155 4.95 11.77 -0.92
N ALA A 156 4.53 12.01 -2.15
CA ALA A 156 5.43 12.13 -3.29
C ALA A 156 6.01 13.54 -3.36
N THR A 157 7.32 13.66 -3.55
CA THR A 157 8.03 14.95 -3.66
C THR A 157 8.50 15.20 -5.08
N ALA A 158 8.73 16.47 -5.44
CA ALA A 158 9.23 16.81 -6.78
C ALA A 158 10.60 16.17 -7.07
N ALA A 159 11.46 16.07 -6.06
CA ALA A 159 12.84 15.57 -6.19
C ALA A 159 12.97 14.05 -6.02
N GLY A 160 12.12 13.41 -5.21
CA GLY A 160 12.19 11.97 -4.92
C GLY A 160 11.13 11.13 -5.63
N GLY A 161 10.06 11.74 -6.13
CA GLY A 161 8.86 11.01 -6.54
C GLY A 161 8.17 10.39 -5.32
N GLY A 162 7.53 9.23 -5.49
CA GLY A 162 6.97 8.45 -4.39
C GLY A 162 6.42 7.11 -4.85
N LYS A 163 6.36 6.14 -3.94
CA LYS A 163 5.82 4.81 -4.20
C LYS A 163 4.93 4.36 -3.05
N THR A 164 3.76 3.82 -3.35
CA THR A 164 2.92 3.17 -2.34
C THR A 164 2.27 1.92 -2.90
N THR A 165 2.06 0.93 -2.04
CA THR A 165 1.34 -0.29 -2.36
C THR A 165 0.20 -0.46 -1.36
N LEU A 166 -0.97 -0.90 -1.81
CA LEU A 166 -2.07 -1.35 -0.96
C LEU A 166 -2.29 -2.84 -1.21
N ALA A 167 -2.16 -3.65 -0.17
CA ALA A 167 -2.58 -5.05 -0.19
C ALA A 167 -4.06 -5.18 0.18
N THR A 168 -4.72 -6.21 -0.36
CA THR A 168 -6.14 -6.49 -0.16
C THR A 168 -6.31 -7.84 0.54
N ALA A 169 -7.46 -8.05 1.18
CA ALA A 169 -7.77 -9.30 1.87
C ALA A 169 -7.75 -10.54 0.94
N SER A 170 -7.91 -10.33 -0.37
CA SER A 170 -7.88 -11.39 -1.39
C SER A 170 -6.47 -11.75 -1.89
N ASN A 171 -5.42 -11.37 -1.16
CA ASN A 171 -4.01 -11.55 -1.54
C ASN A 171 -3.65 -10.91 -2.89
N THR A 172 -4.37 -9.86 -3.27
CA THR A 172 -4.05 -9.00 -4.42
C THR A 172 -3.56 -7.64 -3.92
N SER A 173 -2.95 -6.86 -4.79
CA SER A 173 -2.38 -5.56 -4.45
C SER A 173 -2.41 -4.58 -5.61
N VAL A 174 -2.45 -3.31 -5.26
CA VAL A 174 -2.30 -2.19 -6.20
C VAL A 174 -1.11 -1.36 -5.75
N GLU A 175 -0.17 -1.15 -6.66
CA GLU A 175 1.01 -0.32 -6.44
C GLU A 175 0.95 0.89 -7.37
N VAL A 176 1.29 2.06 -6.82
CA VAL A 176 1.40 3.32 -7.54
C VAL A 176 2.82 3.83 -7.38
N THR A 177 3.47 4.14 -8.49
CA THR A 177 4.80 4.76 -8.53
C THR A 177 4.72 6.09 -9.26
N VAL A 178 4.97 7.16 -8.52
CA VAL A 178 5.07 8.55 -8.99
C VAL A 178 6.54 8.83 -9.29
N PRO A 179 6.93 9.08 -10.55
CA PRO A 179 8.32 9.35 -10.89
C PRO A 179 8.74 10.77 -10.44
N VAL A 180 10.06 10.96 -10.33
CA VAL A 180 10.67 12.28 -10.06
C VAL A 180 10.18 13.34 -11.05
N GLY A 181 9.79 14.50 -10.56
CA GLY A 181 9.27 15.61 -11.35
C GLY A 181 7.86 15.40 -11.91
N ALA A 182 7.11 14.37 -11.49
CA ALA A 182 5.70 14.24 -11.84
C ALA A 182 4.82 15.27 -11.11
N VAL A 183 5.25 15.69 -9.91
CA VAL A 183 4.60 16.70 -9.07
C VAL A 183 5.55 17.88 -8.84
N SER A 184 4.99 19.06 -8.61
CA SER A 184 5.75 20.31 -8.37
C SER A 184 5.83 20.70 -6.89
N ALA A 185 5.03 20.05 -6.04
CA ALA A 185 4.99 20.24 -4.59
C ALA A 185 4.74 18.89 -3.93
N ASP A 186 4.98 18.81 -2.62
CA ASP A 186 4.70 17.62 -1.82
C ASP A 186 3.22 17.25 -1.94
N THR A 187 2.98 16.07 -2.52
CA THR A 187 1.65 15.60 -2.91
C THR A 187 1.36 14.28 -2.22
N ILE A 188 0.31 14.24 -1.41
CA ILE A 188 -0.16 13.02 -0.76
C ILE A 188 -0.92 12.21 -1.80
N ILE A 189 -0.40 11.02 -2.10
CA ILE A 189 -1.00 10.03 -3.00
C ILE A 189 -1.70 9.00 -2.12
N THR A 190 -2.97 8.71 -2.40
CA THR A 190 -3.75 7.72 -1.65
C THR A 190 -4.40 6.71 -2.60
N ILE A 191 -4.33 5.43 -2.23
CA ILE A 191 -5.04 4.30 -2.81
C ILE A 191 -6.05 3.83 -1.77
N SER A 192 -7.33 3.76 -2.12
CA SER A 192 -8.38 3.24 -1.25
C SER A 192 -9.18 2.16 -1.98
N ALA A 193 -9.46 1.04 -1.31
CA ALA A 193 -10.41 0.08 -1.83
C ALA A 193 -11.82 0.67 -1.83
N VAL A 194 -12.62 0.34 -2.83
CA VAL A 194 -13.98 0.82 -3.02
C VAL A 194 -14.91 -0.38 -3.11
N ALA A 195 -16.02 -0.34 -2.37
CA ALA A 195 -17.04 -1.37 -2.47
C ALA A 195 -17.63 -1.39 -3.88
N ALA A 196 -17.91 -2.58 -4.42
CA ALA A 196 -18.43 -2.71 -5.78
C ALA A 196 -19.77 -1.98 -6.00
N THR A 197 -20.56 -1.78 -4.94
CA THR A 197 -21.82 -1.02 -4.97
C THR A 197 -21.62 0.49 -5.14
N ASP A 198 -20.46 1.01 -4.73
CA ASP A 198 -20.13 2.45 -4.77
C ASP A 198 -19.25 2.79 -5.98
N ALA A 199 -18.76 1.78 -6.69
CA ALA A 199 -17.95 1.94 -7.89
C ALA A 199 -18.80 2.30 -9.11
N PRO A 200 -18.25 3.04 -10.09
CA PRO A 200 -18.94 3.28 -11.35
C PRO A 200 -19.32 1.97 -12.06
N ALA A 201 -20.56 1.90 -12.55
CA ALA A 201 -21.07 0.70 -13.22
C ALA A 201 -20.17 0.27 -14.39
N LEU A 202 -19.95 -1.05 -14.51
CA LEU A 202 -19.19 -1.62 -15.61
C LEU A 202 -20.01 -1.59 -16.90
N THR A 203 -19.33 -1.40 -18.03
CA THR A 203 -19.91 -1.64 -19.35
C THR A 203 -20.24 -3.13 -19.50
N SER A 204 -21.39 -3.45 -20.10
CA SER A 204 -21.77 -4.84 -20.38
C SER A 204 -20.66 -5.60 -21.11
N GLY A 205 -20.45 -6.86 -20.72
CA GLY A 205 -19.42 -7.74 -21.29
C GLY A 205 -18.07 -7.72 -20.56
N TYR A 206 -17.89 -6.85 -19.57
CA TYR A 206 -16.70 -6.83 -18.71
C TYR A 206 -16.98 -7.32 -17.30
N LEU A 207 -15.98 -7.98 -16.72
CA LEU A 207 -15.96 -8.46 -15.34
C LEU A 207 -14.75 -7.86 -14.62
N ALA A 208 -14.93 -7.46 -13.36
CA ALA A 208 -13.85 -6.99 -12.51
C ALA A 208 -13.17 -8.14 -11.77
N SER A 209 -11.84 -8.16 -11.78
CA SER A 209 -11.03 -9.14 -11.06
C SER A 209 -11.32 -9.06 -9.55
N GLY A 210 -11.85 -10.15 -8.99
CA GLY A 210 -12.22 -10.27 -7.58
C GLY A 210 -13.33 -9.31 -7.13
N ASN A 211 -14.08 -8.72 -8.08
CA ASN A 211 -15.04 -7.64 -7.80
C ASN A 211 -14.40 -6.43 -7.08
N GLN A 212 -13.14 -6.13 -7.40
CA GLN A 212 -12.35 -5.09 -6.72
C GLN A 212 -12.28 -3.79 -7.52
N PHE A 213 -12.41 -2.68 -6.81
CA PHE A 213 -12.32 -1.33 -7.32
C PHE A 213 -11.46 -0.49 -6.38
N PHE A 214 -10.75 0.48 -6.95
CA PHE A 214 -9.83 1.33 -6.20
C PHE A 214 -10.05 2.79 -6.56
N SER A 215 -10.07 3.66 -5.57
CA SER A 215 -10.00 5.11 -5.76
C SER A 215 -8.56 5.54 -5.55
N LEU A 216 -7.99 6.18 -6.57
CA LEU A 216 -6.70 6.85 -6.47
C LEU A 216 -6.97 8.34 -6.37
N THR A 217 -6.35 9.00 -5.39
CA THR A 217 -6.45 10.45 -5.18
C THR A 217 -5.09 11.05 -4.92
N ALA A 218 -4.97 12.35 -5.20
CA ALA A 218 -3.77 13.12 -4.96
C ALA A 218 -4.12 14.52 -4.44
N THR A 219 -3.47 14.95 -3.36
CA THR A 219 -3.68 16.28 -2.77
C THR A 219 -2.35 16.96 -2.48
N ALA A 220 -2.23 18.23 -2.83
CA ALA A 220 -1.10 19.09 -2.49
C ALA A 220 -1.61 20.20 -1.57
N GLY A 221 -1.31 20.10 -0.27
CA GLY A 221 -1.98 20.90 0.74
C GLY A 221 -3.48 20.60 0.77
N SER A 222 -4.33 21.61 0.52
CA SER A 222 -5.79 21.48 0.43
C SER A 222 -6.33 21.32 -0.99
N ALA A 223 -5.46 21.40 -2.02
CA ALA A 223 -5.88 21.34 -3.42
C ALA A 223 -5.80 19.92 -3.96
N ASN A 224 -6.83 19.49 -4.71
CA ASN A 224 -6.80 18.23 -5.44
C ASN A 224 -5.89 18.35 -6.66
N VAL A 225 -4.99 17.38 -6.82
CA VAL A 225 -4.12 17.24 -7.99
C VAL A 225 -4.80 16.29 -8.97
N THR A 226 -5.29 16.83 -10.09
CA THR A 226 -6.03 16.06 -11.10
C THR A 226 -5.18 15.63 -12.28
N SER A 227 -3.97 16.18 -12.45
CA SER A 227 -3.06 15.89 -13.55
C SER A 227 -1.60 15.89 -13.09
N PHE A 228 -0.78 15.04 -13.72
CA PHE A 228 0.66 14.93 -13.42
C PHE A 228 1.52 15.37 -14.62
N SER A 229 2.69 15.95 -14.34
CA SER A 229 3.64 16.40 -15.37
C SER A 229 4.36 15.25 -16.07
N LYS A 230 4.33 14.06 -15.48
CA LYS A 230 4.86 12.81 -16.04
C LYS A 230 3.88 11.69 -15.78
N ALA A 231 3.93 10.66 -16.62
CA ALA A 231 3.07 9.49 -16.46
C ALA A 231 3.40 8.73 -15.16
N ILE A 232 2.35 8.39 -14.41
CA ILE A 232 2.41 7.58 -13.20
C ILE A 232 2.27 6.12 -13.58
N THR A 233 3.07 5.24 -12.97
CA THR A 233 2.97 3.80 -13.18
C THR A 233 2.03 3.19 -12.14
N VAL A 234 1.09 2.37 -12.58
CA VAL A 234 0.20 1.58 -11.72
C VAL A 234 0.40 0.09 -12.00
N VAL A 235 0.52 -0.71 -10.96
CA VAL A 235 0.72 -2.16 -11.05
C VAL A 235 -0.35 -2.87 -10.23
N PHE A 236 -1.13 -3.71 -10.88
CA PHE A 236 -2.14 -4.56 -10.24
C PHE A 236 -1.60 -5.98 -10.18
N SER A 237 -1.63 -6.62 -9.01
CA SER A 237 -1.47 -8.06 -8.92
C SER A 237 -2.83 -8.75 -8.95
N TYR A 238 -2.85 -9.99 -9.44
CA TYR A 238 -4.05 -10.81 -9.47
C TYR A 238 -3.74 -12.26 -9.07
N THR A 239 -4.77 -12.97 -8.63
CA THR A 239 -4.72 -14.41 -8.35
C THR A 239 -5.63 -15.16 -9.32
N ALA A 240 -5.40 -16.45 -9.51
CA ALA A 240 -6.28 -17.30 -10.33
C ALA A 240 -7.74 -17.25 -9.83
N ALA A 241 -7.95 -17.16 -8.51
CA ALA A 241 -9.27 -17.02 -7.92
C ALA A 241 -9.93 -15.67 -8.27
N SER A 242 -9.17 -14.56 -8.24
CA SER A 242 -9.71 -13.24 -8.57
C SER A 242 -10.15 -13.12 -10.03
N ILE A 243 -9.53 -13.85 -10.96
CA ILE A 243 -9.90 -13.83 -12.38
C ILE A 243 -10.77 -15.02 -12.79
N SER A 244 -11.42 -15.70 -11.83
CA SER A 244 -12.32 -16.81 -12.14
C SER A 244 -13.43 -16.36 -13.10
N GLY A 245 -13.58 -17.07 -14.22
CA GLY A 245 -14.53 -16.72 -15.28
C GLY A 245 -14.07 -15.59 -16.21
N ILE A 246 -12.86 -15.04 -16.03
CA ILE A 246 -12.28 -13.99 -16.87
C ILE A 246 -11.15 -14.59 -17.71
N SER A 247 -11.05 -14.22 -18.99
CA SER A 247 -9.90 -14.59 -19.81
C SER A 247 -8.67 -13.78 -19.38
N GLU A 248 -7.60 -14.46 -18.97
CA GLU A 248 -6.34 -13.81 -18.57
C GLU A 248 -5.75 -12.95 -19.70
N ASP A 249 -5.92 -13.37 -20.96
CA ASP A 249 -5.48 -12.63 -22.16
C ASP A 249 -6.25 -11.33 -22.39
N SER A 250 -7.45 -11.22 -21.81
CA SER A 250 -8.29 -10.02 -21.93
C SER A 250 -8.03 -8.98 -20.85
N LEU A 251 -7.21 -9.30 -19.84
CA LEU A 251 -7.02 -8.45 -18.67
C LEU A 251 -6.31 -7.14 -19.03
N LYS A 252 -6.90 -6.03 -18.62
CA LYS A 252 -6.29 -4.69 -18.70
C LYS A 252 -6.64 -3.87 -17.47
N VAL A 253 -5.80 -2.90 -17.16
CA VAL A 253 -6.13 -1.87 -16.17
C VAL A 253 -7.06 -0.86 -16.84
N TYR A 254 -8.19 -0.57 -16.19
CA TYR A 254 -9.13 0.45 -16.63
C TYR A 254 -9.17 1.61 -15.65
N ARG A 255 -9.40 2.81 -16.19
CA ARG A 255 -9.60 4.06 -15.45
C ARG A 255 -10.97 4.63 -15.76
N TRP A 256 -11.71 5.04 -14.74
CA TRP A 256 -12.96 5.79 -14.94
C TRP A 256 -12.68 7.22 -15.40
N THR A 257 -13.32 7.65 -16.49
CA THR A 257 -13.16 9.01 -17.05
C THR A 257 -14.15 10.03 -16.51
N GLY A 258 -15.07 9.62 -15.65
CA GLY A 258 -16.26 10.38 -15.28
C GLY A 258 -17.52 9.90 -15.99
N SER A 259 -17.38 9.20 -17.13
CA SER A 259 -18.53 8.70 -17.91
C SER A 259 -18.36 7.29 -18.44
N VAL A 260 -17.12 6.87 -18.74
CA VAL A 260 -16.82 5.52 -19.23
C VAL A 260 -15.55 4.95 -18.61
N TRP A 261 -15.50 3.63 -18.47
CA TRP A 261 -14.27 2.91 -18.15
C TRP A 261 -13.37 2.87 -19.39
N GLN A 262 -12.22 3.52 -19.31
CA GLN A 262 -11.24 3.57 -20.38
C GLN A 262 -10.10 2.59 -20.12
N ALA A 263 -9.83 1.70 -21.07
CA ALA A 263 -8.67 0.81 -21.00
C ALA A 263 -7.37 1.62 -21.10
N LEU A 264 -6.43 1.36 -20.21
CA LEU A 264 -5.08 1.90 -20.28
C LEU A 264 -4.17 0.95 -21.09
N GLY A 265 -3.11 1.51 -21.67
CA GLY A 265 -2.02 0.71 -22.24
C GLY A 265 -1.40 -0.16 -21.15
N SER A 266 -1.73 -1.46 -21.18
CA SER A 266 -1.41 -2.42 -20.12
C SER A 266 -0.48 -3.50 -20.64
N VAL A 267 0.48 -3.92 -19.81
CA VAL A 267 1.39 -5.04 -20.05
C VAL A 267 1.11 -6.12 -19.01
N VAL A 268 0.74 -7.32 -19.46
CA VAL A 268 0.44 -8.47 -18.61
C VAL A 268 1.68 -9.33 -18.43
N ASP A 269 2.10 -9.52 -17.19
CA ASP A 269 3.12 -10.49 -16.77
C ASP A 269 2.40 -11.66 -16.11
N LYS A 270 2.13 -12.71 -16.90
CA LYS A 270 1.42 -13.92 -16.44
C LYS A 270 2.23 -14.75 -15.46
N THR A 271 3.57 -14.68 -15.54
CA THR A 271 4.47 -15.43 -14.67
C THR A 271 4.41 -14.88 -13.25
N ASN A 272 4.51 -13.55 -13.11
CA ASN A 272 4.44 -12.88 -11.81
C ASN A 272 3.03 -12.46 -11.42
N ARG A 273 2.04 -12.72 -12.28
CA ARG A 273 0.62 -12.34 -12.14
C ARG A 273 0.44 -10.85 -11.81
N LYS A 274 1.07 -10.02 -12.63
CA LYS A 274 1.02 -8.56 -12.51
C LYS A 274 0.62 -7.93 -13.83
N ILE A 275 -0.07 -6.80 -13.75
CA ILE A 275 -0.44 -6.00 -14.90
C ILE A 275 0.00 -4.57 -14.64
N THR A 276 0.87 -4.08 -15.50
CA THR A 276 1.45 -2.74 -15.41
C THR A 276 0.78 -1.83 -16.42
N ALA A 277 0.36 -0.64 -16.00
CA ALA A 277 -0.16 0.39 -16.87
C ALA A 277 0.39 1.77 -16.47
N THR A 278 0.18 2.77 -17.31
CA THR A 278 0.52 4.16 -17.01
C THR A 278 -0.70 5.08 -17.11
N THR A 279 -0.73 6.13 -16.30
CA THR A 279 -1.82 7.13 -16.29
C THR A 279 -1.28 8.52 -15.94
N SER A 280 -1.94 9.57 -16.43
CA SER A 280 -1.65 10.97 -16.06
C SER A 280 -2.75 11.59 -15.20
N ASN A 281 -3.85 10.87 -14.93
CA ASN A 281 -4.95 11.34 -14.09
C ASN A 281 -5.38 10.25 -13.13
N PHE A 282 -5.80 10.65 -11.94
CA PHE A 282 -6.34 9.79 -10.90
C PHE A 282 -7.88 9.87 -10.84
N SER A 283 -8.50 8.78 -10.42
CA SER A 283 -9.94 8.51 -10.43
C SER A 283 -10.19 7.12 -9.81
N TYR A 284 -11.30 6.47 -10.19
CA TYR A 284 -11.48 5.04 -9.99
C TYR A 284 -10.66 4.21 -10.98
N PHE A 285 -10.14 3.08 -10.51
CA PHE A 285 -9.40 2.09 -11.27
C PHE A 285 -9.91 0.68 -10.93
N SER A 286 -9.85 -0.21 -11.91
CA SER A 286 -10.10 -1.64 -11.70
C SER A 286 -9.35 -2.46 -12.76
N LEU A 287 -9.08 -3.72 -12.43
CA LEU A 287 -8.58 -4.70 -13.37
C LEU A 287 -9.75 -5.43 -13.99
N LEU A 288 -10.01 -5.18 -15.28
CA LEU A 288 -11.16 -5.76 -15.98
C LEU A 288 -10.70 -6.70 -17.10
N GLY A 289 -11.55 -7.68 -17.40
CA GLY A 289 -11.44 -8.54 -18.57
C GLY A 289 -12.80 -9.01 -19.06
N THR A 290 -12.81 -9.70 -20.20
CA THR A 290 -14.01 -10.33 -20.75
C THR A 290 -14.16 -11.74 -20.21
N ALA A 291 -15.38 -12.26 -20.25
CA ALA A 291 -15.65 -13.64 -19.86
C ALA A 291 -14.72 -14.61 -20.61
N ALA A 292 -14.17 -15.59 -19.89
CA ALA A 292 -13.43 -16.67 -20.51
C ALA A 292 -14.37 -17.44 -21.45
N SER A 293 -13.98 -17.62 -22.72
CA SER A 293 -14.68 -18.57 -23.57
C SER A 293 -14.53 -19.93 -22.92
N SER A 294 -15.65 -20.51 -22.46
CA SER A 294 -15.69 -21.90 -22.06
C SER A 294 -15.33 -22.70 -23.31
N SER A 295 -14.08 -23.16 -23.40
CA SER A 295 -13.75 -24.24 -24.29
C SER A 295 -14.57 -25.43 -23.81
N THR A 296 -15.72 -25.66 -24.44
CA THR A 296 -16.33 -26.97 -24.45
C THR A 296 -15.27 -27.87 -25.04
N THR A 297 -14.48 -28.52 -24.18
CA THR A 297 -13.76 -29.72 -24.55
C THR A 297 -14.86 -30.68 -24.96
N GLY A 298 -15.19 -30.66 -26.25
CA GLY A 298 -15.98 -31.69 -26.86
C GLY A 298 -15.19 -32.96 -26.66
N THR A 299 -15.51 -33.69 -25.60
CA THR A 299 -15.37 -35.14 -25.60
C THR A 299 -16.21 -35.59 -26.78
N THR A 300 -15.59 -35.64 -27.96
CA THR A 300 -15.99 -36.52 -29.05
C THR A 300 -16.02 -37.91 -28.44
N TRP A 301 -17.18 -38.27 -27.89
CA TRP A 301 -17.65 -39.63 -27.89
C TRP A 301 -17.68 -40.02 -29.35
N ASN A 302 -16.57 -40.59 -29.83
CA ASN A 302 -16.58 -41.42 -31.02
C ASN A 302 -17.53 -42.58 -30.70
N LYS A 303 -18.82 -42.35 -30.94
CA LYS A 303 -19.74 -43.40 -31.32
C LYS A 303 -19.07 -44.10 -32.49
N TRP A 304 -18.47 -45.24 -32.22
CA TRP A 304 -18.23 -46.29 -33.20
C TRP A 304 -19.59 -46.76 -33.72
N ASN A 305 -20.23 -45.91 -34.52
CA ASN A 305 -21.43 -46.22 -35.28
C ASN A 305 -21.00 -46.39 -36.74
N ASN A 306 -20.16 -47.40 -36.99
CA ASN A 306 -20.06 -48.01 -38.31
C ASN A 306 -19.37 -49.39 -38.25
N ILE A 307 -20.11 -50.43 -37.87
CA ILE A 307 -19.92 -51.76 -38.46
C ILE A 307 -21.31 -52.23 -38.90
N ASN A 308 -21.75 -51.72 -40.04
CA ASN A 308 -22.71 -52.43 -40.88
C ASN A 308 -21.94 -53.56 -41.58
N HIS A 309 -22.03 -54.77 -41.05
CA HIS A 309 -21.85 -55.98 -41.84
C HIS A 309 -23.04 -56.90 -41.56
N SER A 310 -24.01 -56.82 -42.48
CA SER A 310 -24.85 -57.90 -42.98
C SER A 310 -24.86 -59.20 -42.18
N PHE A 311 -25.99 -59.54 -41.54
CA PHE A 311 -26.59 -60.86 -41.76
C PHE A 311 -28.12 -60.75 -41.78
N ASN A 312 -28.61 -61.39 -42.82
CA ASN A 312 -29.94 -61.42 -43.37
C ASN A 312 -30.81 -62.40 -42.57
N SER A 313 -32.11 -62.09 -42.44
CA SER A 313 -33.24 -63.03 -42.53
C SER A 313 -33.26 -64.29 -41.64
N PHE A 314 -34.25 -64.41 -40.74
CA PHE A 314 -35.38 -65.35 -40.86
C PHE A 314 -36.28 -65.38 -39.60
N ALA A 315 -37.59 -65.28 -39.84
CA ALA A 315 -38.77 -65.77 -39.08
C ALA A 315 -38.92 -65.40 -37.57
N SER A 316 -39.95 -64.68 -37.10
CA SER A 316 -41.41 -64.86 -37.17
C SER A 316 -41.99 -66.02 -36.33
N VAL A 317 -42.95 -65.62 -35.48
CA VAL A 317 -44.10 -66.34 -34.88
C VAL A 317 -43.94 -66.93 -33.45
N ASN A 318 -44.78 -66.37 -32.55
CA ASN A 318 -45.56 -66.93 -31.41
C ASN A 318 -45.06 -68.22 -30.73
N ASN A 319 -45.04 -68.38 -29.41
CA ASN A 319 -46.08 -68.13 -28.39
C ASN A 319 -45.42 -68.26 -27.00
#